data_AF-A0A661B5Z8-F1
#
_entry.id   AF-A0A661B5Z8-F1
#
_cell.length_a   1.000
_cell.length_b   1.000
_cell.length_c   1.000
_cell.angle_alpha   90.00
_cell.angle_beta   90.00
_cell.angle_gamma   90.00
#
_symmetry.space_group_name_H-M   'P 1'
#
loop_
_entity.id
_entity.type
_entity.pdbx_description
1 polymer ?
#
loop_
_entity_poly.entity_id
_entity_poly.type
_entity_poly.pdbx_seq_one_letter_code
_entity_poly.pdbx_strand_id
1 'polypeptide(L)'
;MVAKRLFNHYYTSIELKISRTGGSVRPIILITICAIAISATGEVVTFPLEYNRNDFVVIDSDFVKVYLVNGVVSGESGSPQITSEPLHILLPPDAKLLSATIRSAIWGTLAHGVPFPAQPPSILSAGSPGTVAPDSGLYLRNRYFPESPVLSASQGNLAGYNLAGVCVAPVRWNPFEKKCEYLISGELAVEFDRGHWAPKAPARRSPIGDGIWRSAVSSLVLNEAELNSYTINIDPDAYDWAIFGPSGFTAGLQNLSWFRKSWALKDTVVALEDVYTAFPGADNAEKLRNAIDYFYTTYGISYVVILGDAGVAPDRTVFAMDCEAGFYDNENEIRADLYFADLDGDWNFDSDTVFGEVADSVDIYPDVFIGRFSVEHLSQLSGFVSKIETYESLPGGTFPGSGLMLGQIL
;
A
#
# COMPACT_ATOMS: atom_id res chain seq x y z
N MET A 1 43.13 3.96 27.40
CA MET A 1 43.23 5.43 27.62
C MET A 1 44.16 5.93 26.52
N VAL A 2 43.76 6.50 25.38
CA VAL A 2 42.61 7.32 25.00
C VAL A 2 42.24 6.92 23.56
N ALA A 3 41.12 6.20 23.41
CA ALA A 3 40.45 5.91 22.14
C ALA A 3 39.00 6.36 22.32
N LYS A 4 38.80 7.68 22.35
CA LYS A 4 37.51 8.33 22.57
C LYS A 4 37.63 9.82 22.22
N ARG A 5 37.60 10.15 20.93
CA ARG A 5 37.28 11.48 20.37
C ARG A 5 37.58 11.43 18.87
N LEU A 6 36.51 11.41 18.08
CA LEU A 6 36.38 11.84 16.66
C LEU A 6 35.21 11.14 15.94
N PHE A 7 34.35 10.40 16.66
CA PHE A 7 33.09 9.83 16.14
C PHE A 7 31.84 10.69 16.40
N ASN A 8 32.00 11.96 16.80
CA ASN A 8 30.88 12.88 17.04
C ASN A 8 31.09 14.14 16.20
N HIS A 9 30.69 14.10 14.92
CA HIS A 9 30.16 15.21 14.13
C HIS A 9 29.88 14.69 12.73
N TYR A 10 28.73 15.03 12.16
CA TYR A 10 28.14 14.53 10.90
C TYR A 10 27.30 13.25 10.99
N TYR A 11 26.38 13.20 11.94
CA TYR A 11 25.04 12.66 11.70
C TYR A 11 24.06 13.74 12.16
N THR A 12 23.81 14.71 11.28
CA THR A 12 22.59 15.51 11.40
C THR A 12 21.55 14.69 10.64
N SER A 13 20.90 13.78 11.35
CA SER A 13 19.60 13.28 10.92
C SER A 13 18.70 14.50 10.75
N ILE A 14 18.46 14.89 9.50
CA ILE A 14 17.35 15.79 9.19
C ILE A 14 16.10 14.94 9.42
N GLU A 15 15.65 14.88 10.68
CA GLU A 15 14.25 14.65 10.99
C GLU A 15 13.50 15.81 10.32
N LEU A 16 12.98 15.57 9.12
CA LEU A 16 11.85 16.34 8.60
C LEU A 16 10.63 15.97 9.45
N LYS A 17 10.60 16.49 10.68
CA LYS A 17 9.34 16.75 11.38
C LYS A 17 8.62 17.79 10.53
N ILE A 18 7.77 17.31 9.63
CA ILE A 18 6.67 18.12 9.11
C ILE A 18 5.81 18.45 10.33
N SER A 19 6.08 19.62 10.89
CA SER A 19 5.25 20.32 11.84
C SER A 19 3.86 20.46 11.20
N ARG A 20 2.94 19.56 11.56
CA ARG A 20 1.49 19.75 11.36
C ARG A 20 1.04 20.92 12.24
N THR A 21 1.28 22.15 11.79
CA THR A 21 0.58 23.32 12.33
C THR A 21 -0.73 23.46 11.57
N GLY A 22 -1.83 23.09 12.23
CA GLY A 22 -3.18 23.36 11.73
C GLY A 22 -4.22 22.29 12.02
N GLY A 23 -4.18 21.68 13.20
CA GLY A 23 -5.16 20.69 13.65
C GLY A 23 -4.51 19.83 14.71
N SER A 24 -5.00 19.88 15.94
CA SER A 24 -4.42 19.15 17.07
C SER A 24 -4.55 17.64 16.87
N VAL A 25 -3.59 17.03 16.18
CA VAL A 25 -3.36 15.59 16.25
C VAL A 25 -2.70 15.36 17.60
N ARG A 26 -3.50 14.96 18.59
CA ARG A 26 -2.93 14.44 19.83
C ARG A 26 -2.19 13.15 19.47
N PRO A 27 -0.93 12.96 19.90
CA PRO A 27 -0.32 11.66 19.84
C PRO A 27 -1.13 10.76 20.78
N ILE A 28 -1.90 9.83 20.22
CA ILE A 28 -2.48 8.75 20.98
C ILE A 28 -1.30 7.87 21.37
N ILE A 29 -0.87 7.96 22.62
CA ILE A 29 0.06 6.98 23.20
C ILE A 29 -0.79 5.71 23.40
N LEU A 30 -0.88 4.88 22.37
CA LEU A 30 -1.40 3.53 22.48
C LEU A 30 -0.35 2.71 23.25
N ILE A 31 -0.63 2.44 24.52
CA ILE A 31 0.03 1.34 25.22
C ILE A 31 -0.68 0.08 24.73
N THR A 32 -0.20 -0.49 23.63
CA THR A 32 -0.74 -1.73 23.07
C THR A 32 -0.34 -2.89 24.00
N ILE A 33 -1.27 -3.31 24.86
CA ILE A 33 -1.16 -4.59 25.58
C ILE A 33 -1.82 -5.64 24.68
N CYS A 34 -1.04 -6.29 23.82
CA CYS A 34 -1.51 -7.48 23.10
C CYS A 34 -1.66 -8.63 24.11
N ALA A 35 -2.89 -9.03 24.40
CA ALA A 35 -3.17 -10.25 25.15
C ALA A 35 -3.32 -11.41 24.16
N ILE A 36 -2.40 -12.37 24.18
CA ILE A 36 -2.53 -13.60 23.40
C ILE A 36 -3.41 -14.56 24.20
N ALA A 37 -4.59 -14.86 23.67
CA ALA A 37 -5.47 -15.90 24.20
C ALA A 37 -5.40 -17.13 23.29
N ILE A 38 -5.02 -18.28 23.86
CA ILE A 38 -5.02 -19.56 23.14
C ILE A 38 -6.45 -20.10 23.17
N SER A 39 -7.15 -20.00 22.03
CA SER A 39 -8.42 -20.71 21.85
C SER A 39 -8.12 -22.14 21.37
N ALA A 40 -9.04 -23.08 21.55
CA ALA A 40 -8.83 -24.49 21.22
C ALA A 40 -8.66 -24.78 19.70
N THR A 41 -8.68 -23.76 18.84
CA THR A 41 -8.58 -23.87 17.37
C THR A 41 -7.80 -22.75 16.66
N GLY A 42 -7.10 -21.87 17.39
CA GLY A 42 -6.32 -20.78 16.78
C GLY A 42 -5.80 -19.76 17.81
N GLU A 43 -4.74 -19.05 17.47
CA GLU A 43 -4.21 -17.92 18.24
C GLU A 43 -4.97 -16.64 17.90
N VAL A 44 -5.22 -15.78 18.90
CA VAL A 44 -5.90 -14.51 18.70
C VAL A 44 -5.04 -13.37 19.25
N VAL A 45 -4.83 -12.35 18.44
CA VAL A 45 -4.28 -11.05 18.86
C VAL A 45 -5.40 -10.01 18.85
N THR A 46 -5.41 -9.12 19.84
CA THR A 46 -6.46 -8.12 20.00
C THR A 46 -5.91 -6.69 20.01
N PHE A 47 -6.68 -5.77 19.43
CA PHE A 47 -6.37 -4.34 19.33
C PHE A 47 -7.56 -3.50 19.79
N PRO A 48 -7.36 -2.56 20.74
CA PRO A 48 -8.42 -1.63 21.09
C PRO A 48 -8.62 -0.63 19.95
N LEU A 49 -9.88 -0.44 19.55
CA LEU A 49 -10.30 0.60 18.64
C LEU A 49 -11.13 1.63 19.41
N GLU A 50 -10.82 2.91 19.23
CA GLU A 50 -11.56 4.01 19.82
C GLU A 50 -11.77 5.10 18.76
N TYR A 51 -13.02 5.55 18.57
CA TYR A 51 -13.33 6.68 17.71
C TYR A 51 -14.03 7.77 18.50
N ASN A 52 -13.65 9.01 18.24
CA ASN A 52 -14.28 10.19 18.78
C ASN A 52 -15.31 10.74 17.79
N ARG A 53 -16.33 11.41 18.32
CA ARG A 53 -17.34 12.08 17.48
C ARG A 53 -16.74 13.04 16.44
N ASN A 54 -15.61 13.66 16.76
CA ASN A 54 -14.93 14.64 15.91
C ASN A 54 -14.09 14.02 14.79
N ASP A 55 -13.91 12.70 14.79
CA ASP A 55 -13.25 11.97 13.69
C ASP A 55 -14.18 11.86 12.48
N PHE A 56 -15.45 12.27 12.62
CA PHE A 56 -16.47 12.20 11.58
C PHE A 56 -16.95 13.58 11.15
N VAL A 57 -16.93 13.82 9.84
CA VAL A 57 -17.62 14.93 9.20
C VAL A 57 -19.02 14.49 8.81
N VAL A 58 -20.03 15.22 9.31
CA VAL A 58 -21.44 14.95 9.00
C VAL A 58 -22.00 16.12 8.22
N ILE A 59 -22.57 15.84 7.05
CA ILE A 59 -23.23 16.82 6.20
C ILE A 59 -24.71 16.45 6.16
N ASP A 60 -25.54 17.31 6.75
CA ASP A 60 -26.98 17.14 6.83
C ASP A 60 -27.67 17.96 5.72
N SER A 61 -28.42 17.27 4.87
CA SER A 61 -29.16 17.82 3.73
C SER A 61 -30.42 16.97 3.49
N ASP A 62 -30.91 16.84 2.25
CA ASP A 62 -31.99 15.88 1.95
C ASP A 62 -31.61 14.44 2.32
N PHE A 63 -30.32 14.13 2.20
CA PHE A 63 -29.68 12.94 2.73
C PHE A 63 -28.52 13.32 3.64
N VAL A 64 -28.24 12.47 4.63
CA VAL A 64 -27.10 12.64 5.53
C VAL A 64 -25.89 11.89 4.98
N LYS A 65 -24.78 12.62 4.79
CA LYS A 65 -23.48 12.07 4.42
C LYS A 65 -22.56 12.04 5.63
N VAL A 66 -21.82 10.96 5.79
CA VAL A 66 -20.86 10.78 6.88
C VAL A 66 -19.53 10.36 6.29
N TYR A 67 -18.48 11.06 6.66
CA TYR A 67 -17.11 10.75 6.28
C TYR A 67 -16.26 10.59 7.54
N LEU A 68 -15.51 9.50 7.64
CA LEU A 68 -14.39 9.41 8.55
C LEU A 68 -13.22 10.24 8.00
N VAL A 69 -12.54 11.01 8.85
CA VAL A 69 -11.32 11.74 8.46
C VAL A 69 -10.25 10.71 8.06
N ASN A 70 -9.74 10.83 6.83
CA ASN A 70 -8.84 9.84 6.18
C ASN A 70 -9.49 8.47 5.89
N GLY A 71 -10.81 8.35 6.06
CA GLY A 71 -11.53 7.15 5.67
C GLY A 71 -11.74 7.05 4.16
N VAL A 72 -11.97 5.83 3.71
CA VAL A 72 -12.40 5.51 2.36
C VAL A 72 -13.92 5.43 2.34
N VAL A 73 -14.51 5.80 1.21
CA VAL A 73 -15.95 5.72 0.97
C VAL A 73 -16.22 4.60 -0.01
N SER A 74 -17.23 3.79 0.28
CA SER A 74 -17.63 2.65 -0.57
C SER A 74 -19.12 2.36 -0.43
N GLY A 75 -19.61 1.41 -1.23
CA GLY A 75 -20.99 0.93 -1.23
C GLY A 75 -21.48 0.62 -2.63
N GLU A 76 -22.40 -0.33 -2.74
CA GLU A 76 -23.08 -0.61 -4.00
C GLU A 76 -24.04 0.53 -4.34
N SER A 77 -24.20 0.83 -5.63
CA SER A 77 -25.10 1.88 -6.11
C SER A 77 -26.51 1.74 -5.51
N GLY A 78 -26.97 2.78 -4.80
CA GLY A 78 -28.27 2.79 -4.11
C GLY A 78 -28.28 2.24 -2.67
N SER A 79 -27.24 1.54 -2.20
CA SER A 79 -27.11 1.13 -0.79
C SER A 79 -26.77 2.33 0.10
N PRO A 80 -26.97 2.29 1.43
CA PRO A 80 -26.40 3.32 2.30
C PRO A 80 -24.88 3.44 2.08
N GLN A 81 -24.38 4.66 1.93
CA GLN A 81 -22.94 4.92 1.78
C GLN A 81 -22.17 4.49 3.03
N ILE A 82 -21.08 3.76 2.83
CA ILE A 82 -20.19 3.29 3.88
C ILE A 82 -18.96 4.20 3.93
N THR A 83 -18.50 4.50 5.15
CA THR A 83 -17.15 5.04 5.37
C THR A 83 -16.37 4.02 6.19
N SER A 84 -15.15 3.72 5.76
CA SER A 84 -14.32 2.67 6.33
C SER A 84 -12.85 3.07 6.44
N GLU A 85 -12.12 2.37 7.28
CA GLU A 85 -10.68 2.52 7.48
C GLU A 85 -9.99 1.18 7.25
N PRO A 86 -8.94 1.11 6.42
CA PRO A 86 -8.09 -0.06 6.33
C PRO A 86 -7.10 -0.08 7.50
N LEU A 87 -7.06 -1.19 8.22
CA LEU A 87 -6.12 -1.44 9.32
C LEU A 87 -5.18 -2.58 8.94
N HIS A 88 -3.89 -2.41 9.18
CA HIS A 88 -2.89 -3.45 8.90
C HIS A 88 -2.30 -4.00 10.20
N ILE A 89 -2.21 -5.32 10.27
CA ILE A 89 -1.69 -6.05 11.43
C ILE A 89 -0.54 -6.92 10.93
N LEU A 90 0.61 -6.80 11.56
CA LEU A 90 1.72 -7.72 11.31
C LEU A 90 1.40 -9.04 11.99
N LEU A 91 1.25 -10.10 11.20
CA LEU A 91 1.11 -11.45 11.72
C LEU A 91 2.50 -12.06 11.95
N PRO A 92 2.61 -13.12 12.75
CA PRO A 92 3.85 -13.88 12.79
C PRO A 92 4.20 -14.50 11.41
N PRO A 93 5.50 -14.76 11.11
CA PRO A 93 5.95 -15.08 9.74
C PRO A 93 5.26 -16.28 9.07
N ASP A 94 4.90 -17.30 9.84
CA ASP A 94 4.29 -18.57 9.39
C ASP A 94 2.78 -18.65 9.64
N ALA A 95 2.16 -17.54 10.06
CA ALA A 95 0.76 -17.50 10.45
C ALA A 95 -0.17 -17.40 9.24
N LYS A 96 -1.27 -18.16 9.24
CA LYS A 96 -2.37 -18.05 8.28
C LYS A 96 -3.55 -17.35 8.95
N LEU A 97 -4.01 -16.24 8.37
CA LEU A 97 -5.20 -15.54 8.82
C LEU A 97 -6.43 -16.46 8.71
N LEU A 98 -7.21 -16.55 9.79
CA LEU A 98 -8.47 -17.30 9.84
C LEU A 98 -9.68 -16.35 9.82
N SER A 99 -9.67 -15.33 10.67
CA SER A 99 -10.79 -14.39 10.77
C SER A 99 -10.39 -13.06 11.41
N ALA A 100 -11.21 -12.03 11.20
CA ALA A 100 -11.14 -10.78 11.95
C ALA A 100 -12.54 -10.34 12.37
N THR A 101 -12.71 -9.93 13.63
CA THR A 101 -14.01 -9.53 14.20
C THR A 101 -13.85 -8.35 15.16
N ILE A 102 -14.88 -7.52 15.30
CA ILE A 102 -14.94 -6.54 16.41
C ILE A 102 -15.76 -7.13 17.56
N ARG A 103 -15.15 -7.25 18.73
CA ARG A 103 -15.77 -7.69 19.99
C ARG A 103 -16.08 -6.49 20.88
N SER A 104 -17.02 -6.68 21.81
CA SER A 104 -17.34 -5.68 22.85
C SER A 104 -17.66 -4.29 22.31
N ALA A 105 -18.26 -4.20 21.12
CA ALA A 105 -18.52 -2.94 20.44
C ALA A 105 -19.53 -2.06 21.20
N ILE A 106 -19.13 -0.84 21.52
CA ILE A 106 -19.98 0.19 22.12
C ILE A 106 -20.29 1.23 21.03
N TRP A 107 -21.57 1.44 20.78
CA TRP A 107 -22.05 2.34 19.74
C TRP A 107 -22.69 3.58 20.35
N GLY A 108 -22.41 4.75 19.76
CA GLY A 108 -23.00 6.02 20.12
C GLY A 108 -23.78 6.62 18.95
N THR A 109 -24.79 7.43 19.23
CA THR A 109 -25.49 8.19 18.19
C THR A 109 -24.54 9.20 17.53
N LEU A 110 -24.42 9.13 16.20
CA LEU A 110 -23.64 10.08 15.41
C LEU A 110 -24.53 11.20 14.83
N ALA A 111 -25.66 10.80 14.26
CA ALA A 111 -26.59 11.65 13.54
C ALA A 111 -27.98 10.98 13.40
N HIS A 112 -28.94 11.76 12.93
CA HIS A 112 -30.27 11.28 12.53
C HIS A 112 -30.56 11.72 11.10
N GLY A 113 -31.32 10.92 10.35
CA GLY A 113 -31.70 11.23 8.97
C GLY A 113 -31.60 10.01 8.05
N VAL A 114 -31.94 10.23 6.78
CA VAL A 114 -31.87 9.18 5.75
C VAL A 114 -30.42 9.13 5.23
N PRO A 115 -29.73 7.97 5.26
CA PRO A 115 -28.36 7.90 4.77
C PRO A 115 -28.30 8.20 3.27
N PHE A 116 -27.26 8.89 2.84
CA PHE A 116 -27.00 9.11 1.43
C PHE A 116 -26.81 7.77 0.70
N PRO A 117 -27.55 7.51 -0.40
CA PRO A 117 -27.32 6.32 -1.20
C PRO A 117 -25.96 6.44 -1.88
N ALA A 118 -25.14 5.39 -1.79
CA ALA A 118 -23.92 5.27 -2.54
C ALA A 118 -24.22 5.45 -4.03
N GLN A 119 -23.31 6.15 -4.70
CA GLN A 119 -23.45 6.53 -6.10
C GLN A 119 -22.39 5.76 -6.91
N PRO A 120 -22.66 5.47 -8.19
CA PRO A 120 -21.64 4.89 -9.05
C PRO A 120 -20.46 5.86 -9.23
N PRO A 121 -19.30 5.36 -9.67
CA PRO A 121 -18.20 6.20 -10.09
C PRO A 121 -18.66 7.28 -11.08
N SER A 122 -18.00 8.45 -11.05
CA SER A 122 -18.36 9.56 -11.93
C SER A 122 -17.12 10.21 -12.53
N ILE A 123 -17.19 10.51 -13.83
CA ILE A 123 -16.13 11.19 -14.54
C ILE A 123 -16.23 12.68 -14.22
N LEU A 124 -15.24 13.20 -13.49
CA LEU A 124 -15.23 14.58 -13.00
C LEU A 124 -15.50 15.62 -14.12
N SER A 125 -14.97 15.40 -15.33
CA SER A 125 -15.13 16.31 -16.48
C SER A 125 -16.45 16.16 -17.24
N ALA A 126 -17.22 15.09 -17.02
CA ALA A 126 -18.46 14.81 -17.73
C ALA A 126 -19.70 15.45 -17.07
N GLY A 127 -19.52 16.13 -15.93
CA GLY A 127 -20.62 16.65 -15.11
C GLY A 127 -21.21 15.60 -14.17
N SER A 128 -22.24 15.96 -13.40
CA SER A 128 -22.85 15.04 -12.44
C SER A 128 -23.68 13.99 -13.18
N PRO A 129 -23.33 12.68 -13.12
CA PRO A 129 -24.33 11.66 -13.39
C PRO A 129 -25.45 11.88 -12.37
N GLY A 130 -26.70 11.80 -12.80
CA GLY A 130 -27.84 12.03 -11.91
C GLY A 130 -27.76 11.15 -10.66
N THR A 131 -28.42 11.54 -9.58
CA THR A 131 -28.34 10.79 -8.33
C THR A 131 -29.15 9.49 -8.41
N VAL A 132 -28.52 8.37 -8.11
CA VAL A 132 -29.17 7.08 -7.88
C VAL A 132 -30.02 7.15 -6.62
N ALA A 133 -31.26 6.69 -6.73
CA ALA A 133 -32.21 6.67 -5.64
C ALA A 133 -31.89 5.55 -4.62
N PRO A 134 -32.34 5.67 -3.36
CA PRO A 134 -32.18 4.62 -2.35
C PRO A 134 -32.80 3.28 -2.79
N ASP A 135 -32.06 2.19 -2.60
CA ASP A 135 -32.59 0.85 -2.75
C ASP A 135 -33.70 0.62 -1.71
N SER A 136 -34.95 0.51 -2.17
CA SER A 136 -36.11 0.32 -1.29
C SER A 136 -36.02 -0.94 -0.43
N GLY A 137 -35.40 -2.00 -0.96
CA GLY A 137 -35.17 -3.25 -0.26
C GLY A 137 -34.19 -3.11 0.89
N LEU A 138 -33.20 -2.23 0.82
CA LEU A 138 -32.29 -1.95 1.93
C LEU A 138 -32.85 -0.89 2.90
N TYR A 139 -33.42 0.19 2.37
CA TYR A 139 -33.82 1.35 3.17
C TYR A 139 -35.09 1.14 4.01
N LEU A 140 -35.96 0.20 3.60
CA LEU A 140 -37.19 -0.12 4.33
C LEU A 140 -37.00 -1.24 5.37
N ARG A 141 -35.80 -1.83 5.48
CA ARG A 141 -35.52 -2.88 6.48
C ARG A 141 -35.09 -2.25 7.80
N ASN A 142 -35.75 -2.63 8.89
CA ASN A 142 -35.35 -2.24 10.24
C ASN A 142 -34.14 -3.07 10.72
N ARG A 143 -32.97 -2.76 10.17
CA ARG A 143 -31.68 -3.39 10.50
C ARG A 143 -30.54 -2.40 10.31
N TYR A 144 -29.43 -2.63 11.00
CA TYR A 144 -28.22 -1.85 10.77
C TYR A 144 -27.52 -2.27 9.47
N PHE A 145 -26.86 -1.31 8.82
CA PHE A 145 -26.06 -1.47 7.63
C PHE A 145 -24.77 -0.62 7.75
N PRO A 146 -23.57 -1.20 7.49
CA PRO A 146 -23.35 -2.63 7.39
C PRO A 146 -23.73 -3.34 8.70
N GLU A 147 -24.12 -4.61 8.63
CA GLU A 147 -24.50 -5.40 9.81
C GLU A 147 -23.27 -5.73 10.67
N SER A 148 -22.15 -6.03 10.01
CA SER A 148 -20.84 -6.23 10.63
C SER A 148 -19.98 -4.97 10.48
N PRO A 149 -19.27 -4.53 11.54
CA PRO A 149 -18.28 -3.47 11.42
C PRO A 149 -17.01 -3.92 10.68
N VAL A 150 -16.71 -5.22 10.58
CA VAL A 150 -15.64 -5.72 9.71
C VAL A 150 -16.24 -6.00 8.35
N LEU A 151 -15.79 -5.25 7.33
CA LEU A 151 -16.24 -5.38 5.94
C LEU A 151 -15.52 -6.48 5.19
N SER A 152 -14.21 -6.57 5.39
CA SER A 152 -13.35 -7.57 4.78
C SER A 152 -12.10 -7.79 5.64
N ALA A 153 -11.50 -8.97 5.48
CA ALA A 153 -10.22 -9.32 6.05
C ALA A 153 -9.45 -10.17 5.03
N SER A 154 -8.23 -9.76 4.70
CA SER A 154 -7.35 -10.44 3.77
C SER A 154 -5.94 -10.54 4.34
N GLN A 155 -5.13 -11.42 3.75
CA GLN A 155 -3.74 -11.63 4.13
C GLN A 155 -2.87 -11.41 2.89
N GLY A 156 -1.71 -10.80 3.07
CA GLY A 156 -0.73 -10.60 2.01
C GLY A 156 0.68 -10.52 2.54
N ASN A 157 1.64 -10.39 1.63
CA ASN A 157 3.06 -10.39 1.94
C ASN A 157 3.73 -9.10 1.47
N LEU A 158 4.13 -8.26 2.42
CA LEU A 158 4.88 -7.04 2.13
C LEU A 158 6.38 -7.34 2.25
N ALA A 159 7.01 -7.70 1.14
CA ALA A 159 8.46 -7.95 1.12
C ALA A 159 8.91 -8.97 2.18
N GLY A 160 8.24 -10.12 2.28
CA GLY A 160 8.54 -11.15 3.28
C GLY A 160 7.98 -10.87 4.69
N TYR A 161 7.23 -9.77 4.89
CA TYR A 161 6.44 -9.53 6.10
C TYR A 161 4.99 -9.94 5.87
N ASN A 162 4.46 -10.78 6.76
CA ASN A 162 3.12 -11.33 6.68
C ASN A 162 2.10 -10.36 7.31
N LEU A 163 1.23 -9.77 6.51
CA LEU A 163 0.25 -8.78 6.97
C LEU A 163 -1.17 -9.30 6.84
N ALA A 164 -1.99 -9.01 7.84
CA ALA A 164 -3.45 -9.02 7.71
C ALA A 164 -3.96 -7.60 7.45
N GLY A 165 -4.70 -7.41 6.37
CA GLY A 165 -5.46 -6.19 6.09
C GLY A 165 -6.91 -6.37 6.51
N VAL A 166 -7.45 -5.47 7.33
CA VAL A 166 -8.83 -5.52 7.82
C VAL A 166 -9.51 -4.19 7.54
N CYS A 167 -10.59 -4.19 6.75
CA CYS A 167 -11.39 -3.00 6.50
C CYS A 167 -12.50 -2.89 7.55
N VAL A 168 -12.46 -1.84 8.35
CA VAL A 168 -13.45 -1.59 9.42
C VAL A 168 -14.36 -0.42 9.03
N ALA A 169 -15.67 -0.61 9.16
CA ALA A 169 -16.68 0.44 9.10
C ALA A 169 -17.03 0.90 10.52
N PRO A 170 -16.49 2.05 10.98
CA PRO A 170 -16.81 2.57 12.31
C PRO A 170 -18.16 3.28 12.36
N VAL A 171 -18.94 3.26 11.28
CA VAL A 171 -20.27 3.87 11.18
C VAL A 171 -21.26 2.81 10.70
N ARG A 172 -22.44 2.79 11.32
CA ARG A 172 -23.57 1.97 10.88
C ARG A 172 -24.85 2.78 10.86
N TRP A 173 -25.71 2.44 9.93
CA TRP A 173 -27.00 3.09 9.70
C TRP A 173 -28.13 2.12 9.93
N ASN A 174 -29.17 2.53 10.64
CA ASN A 174 -30.49 1.95 10.50
C ASN A 174 -31.32 2.90 9.63
N PRO A 175 -31.46 2.65 8.32
CA PRO A 175 -32.14 3.58 7.42
C PRO A 175 -33.63 3.71 7.72
N PHE A 176 -34.28 2.63 8.15
CA PHE A 176 -35.69 2.61 8.51
C PHE A 176 -35.97 3.51 9.72
N GLU A 177 -35.14 3.39 10.77
CA GLU A 177 -35.23 4.23 11.97
C GLU A 177 -34.60 5.62 11.79
N LYS A 178 -33.97 5.89 10.65
CA LYS A 178 -33.23 7.13 10.34
C LYS A 178 -32.17 7.44 11.40
N LYS A 179 -31.43 6.42 11.82
CA LYS A 179 -30.45 6.49 12.91
C LYS A 179 -29.05 6.16 12.41
N CYS A 180 -28.09 7.04 12.69
CA CYS A 180 -26.68 6.82 12.45
C CYS A 180 -25.96 6.60 13.78
N GLU A 181 -25.14 5.57 13.85
CA GLU A 181 -24.27 5.30 14.99
C GLU A 181 -22.81 5.21 14.56
N TYR A 182 -21.92 5.62 15.46
CA TYR A 182 -20.49 5.40 15.34
C TYR A 182 -19.98 4.52 16.46
N LEU A 183 -18.93 3.76 16.17
CA LEU A 183 -18.25 2.90 17.12
C LEU A 183 -17.47 3.78 18.09
N ILE A 184 -17.92 3.93 19.34
CA ILE A 184 -17.17 4.66 20.37
C ILE A 184 -15.93 3.86 20.74
N SER A 185 -16.10 2.56 20.98
CA SER A 185 -15.00 1.65 21.26
C SER A 185 -15.34 0.21 20.89
N GLY A 186 -14.30 -0.58 20.65
CA GLY A 186 -14.40 -2.01 20.41
C GLY A 186 -13.03 -2.66 20.47
N GLU A 187 -13.00 -3.99 20.36
CA GLU A 187 -11.75 -4.76 20.30
C GLU A 187 -11.69 -5.51 18.97
N LEU A 188 -10.76 -5.12 18.10
CA LEU A 188 -10.45 -5.89 16.90
C LEU A 188 -9.70 -7.16 17.31
N ALA A 189 -10.33 -8.31 17.11
CA ALA A 189 -9.75 -9.62 17.33
C ALA A 189 -9.39 -10.25 15.99
N VAL A 190 -8.09 -10.50 15.77
CA VAL A 190 -7.54 -11.17 14.58
C VAL A 190 -7.12 -12.58 14.98
N GLU A 191 -7.73 -13.57 14.35
CA GLU A 191 -7.49 -14.99 14.61
C GLU A 191 -6.64 -15.59 13.50
N PHE A 192 -5.64 -16.38 13.87
CA PHE A 192 -4.72 -17.03 12.94
C PHE A 192 -4.23 -18.38 13.46
N ASP A 193 -3.68 -19.21 12.56
CA ASP A 193 -3.01 -20.48 12.90
C ASP A 193 -1.55 -20.46 12.43
N ARG A 194 -0.65 -21.17 13.13
CA ARG A 194 0.80 -21.14 12.89
C ARG A 194 1.26 -22.33 12.05
N GLY A 195 2.33 -22.15 11.28
CA GLY A 195 2.91 -23.20 10.43
C GLY A 195 2.12 -23.49 9.14
N HIS A 196 1.16 -22.63 8.80
CA HIS A 196 0.25 -22.80 7.66
C HIS A 196 0.45 -21.74 6.57
N TRP A 197 1.49 -20.92 6.69
CA TRP A 197 1.86 -19.89 5.71
C TRP A 197 3.37 -19.90 5.47
N ALA A 198 3.77 -19.74 4.20
CA ALA A 198 5.17 -19.69 3.77
C ALA A 198 5.28 -18.66 2.65
N PRO A 199 5.33 -17.36 2.98
CA PRO A 199 5.38 -16.32 1.98
C PRO A 199 6.73 -16.31 1.28
N LYS A 200 6.77 -15.67 0.11
CA LYS A 200 8.02 -15.34 -0.53
C LYS A 200 8.78 -14.32 0.33
N ALA A 201 10.07 -14.55 0.51
CA ALA A 201 10.94 -13.65 1.27
C ALA A 201 12.36 -13.65 0.70
N PRO A 202 13.12 -12.56 0.85
CA PRO A 202 14.49 -12.51 0.38
C PRO A 202 15.40 -13.35 1.28
N ALA A 203 16.30 -14.13 0.68
CA ALA A 203 17.25 -14.96 1.42
C ALA A 203 18.27 -14.14 2.25
N ARG A 204 18.45 -12.86 1.90
CA ARG A 204 19.34 -11.91 2.54
C ARG A 204 18.86 -10.48 2.30
N ARG A 205 19.30 -9.53 3.11
CA ARG A 205 19.15 -8.08 2.86
C ARG A 205 20.39 -7.32 3.26
N SER A 206 20.62 -6.18 2.61
CA SER A 206 21.62 -5.25 3.10
C SER A 206 21.14 -4.61 4.42
N PRO A 207 22.04 -4.08 5.26
CA PRO A 207 21.65 -3.30 6.44
C PRO A 207 20.76 -2.09 6.10
N ILE A 208 20.96 -1.46 4.94
CA ILE A 208 20.18 -0.29 4.52
C ILE A 208 18.78 -0.74 4.08
N GLY A 209 18.70 -1.77 3.24
CA GLY A 209 17.44 -2.34 2.76
C GLY A 209 16.56 -2.86 3.91
N ASP A 210 17.15 -3.56 4.89
CA ASP A 210 16.41 -4.01 6.08
C ASP A 210 15.86 -2.83 6.90
N GLY A 211 16.67 -1.78 7.10
CA GLY A 211 16.23 -0.58 7.81
C GLY A 211 15.04 0.12 7.12
N ILE A 212 15.07 0.19 5.79
CA ILE A 212 14.00 0.80 4.99
C ILE A 212 12.72 -0.01 5.11
N TRP A 213 12.78 -1.33 4.91
CA TRP A 213 11.60 -2.19 4.99
C TRP A 213 11.01 -2.24 6.40
N ARG A 214 11.84 -2.35 7.44
CA ARG A 214 11.38 -2.27 8.83
C ARG A 214 10.66 -0.96 9.11
N SER A 215 11.17 0.16 8.60
CA SER A 215 10.52 1.46 8.74
C SER A 215 9.21 1.57 7.95
N ALA A 216 9.15 0.98 6.76
CA ALA A 216 7.94 0.96 5.95
C ALA A 216 6.84 0.17 6.67
N VAL A 217 7.14 -1.06 7.10
CA VAL A 217 6.20 -1.92 7.84
C VAL A 217 5.77 -1.27 9.15
N SER A 218 6.70 -0.71 9.95
CA SER A 218 6.36 -0.08 11.24
C SER A 218 5.41 1.10 11.09
N SER A 219 5.49 1.83 9.96
CA SER A 219 4.58 2.95 9.69
C SER A 219 3.19 2.54 9.20
N LEU A 220 3.03 1.27 8.81
CA LEU A 220 1.79 0.72 8.29
C LEU A 220 0.99 -0.07 9.35
N VAL A 221 1.67 -0.82 10.21
CA VAL A 221 1.02 -1.82 11.08
C VAL A 221 0.69 -1.31 12.50
N LEU A 222 -0.36 -1.86 13.11
CA LEU A 222 -0.78 -1.52 14.47
C LEU A 222 0.13 -2.09 15.58
N ASN A 223 0.90 -3.15 15.29
CA ASN A 223 1.77 -3.87 16.23
C ASN A 223 3.23 -3.94 15.74
N GLU A 224 3.92 -2.80 15.63
CA GLU A 224 5.32 -2.76 15.21
C GLU A 224 6.26 -3.67 16.02
N ALA A 225 5.92 -3.96 17.29
CA ALA A 225 6.70 -4.85 18.14
C ALA A 225 6.81 -6.30 17.60
N GLU A 226 5.86 -6.72 16.75
CA GLU A 226 5.87 -8.03 16.09
C GLU A 226 7.01 -8.14 15.07
N LEU A 227 7.62 -7.03 14.62
CA LEU A 227 8.83 -7.05 13.79
C LEU A 227 10.00 -7.81 14.44
N ASN A 228 9.97 -8.03 15.75
CA ASN A 228 10.99 -8.79 16.47
C ASN A 228 10.88 -10.31 16.25
N SER A 229 9.74 -10.83 15.77
CA SER A 229 9.58 -12.24 15.43
C SER A 229 10.17 -12.59 14.05
N TYR A 230 10.47 -11.57 13.24
CA TYR A 230 11.06 -11.71 11.91
C TYR A 230 12.58 -11.77 11.99
N THR A 231 13.14 -12.87 11.46
CA THR A 231 14.59 -13.05 11.33
C THR A 231 14.97 -12.99 9.86
N ILE A 232 15.70 -11.96 9.47
CA ILE A 232 16.26 -11.80 8.12
C ILE A 232 17.77 -11.90 8.21
N ASN A 233 18.38 -12.62 7.26
CA ASN A 233 19.83 -12.69 7.15
C ASN A 233 20.38 -11.34 6.64
N ILE A 234 21.06 -10.60 7.51
CA ILE A 234 21.68 -9.33 7.15
C ILE A 234 23.05 -9.58 6.55
N ASP A 235 23.20 -9.21 5.28
CA ASP A 235 24.39 -9.42 4.48
C ASP A 235 24.83 -8.07 3.87
N PRO A 236 25.94 -7.48 4.33
CA PRO A 236 26.45 -6.21 3.81
C PRO A 236 26.76 -6.22 2.31
N ASP A 237 26.92 -7.39 1.69
CA ASP A 237 27.17 -7.59 0.26
C ASP A 237 25.91 -7.79 -0.58
N ALA A 238 24.72 -7.81 0.03
CA ALA A 238 23.46 -7.86 -0.69
C ALA A 238 23.30 -6.61 -1.57
N TYR A 239 22.58 -6.74 -2.68
CA TYR A 239 22.24 -5.59 -3.52
C TYR A 239 21.05 -4.84 -2.91
N ASP A 240 21.07 -3.52 -3.02
CA ASP A 240 19.96 -2.64 -2.68
C ASP A 240 19.07 -2.39 -3.90
N TRP A 241 19.68 -2.22 -5.08
CA TRP A 241 19.01 -1.87 -6.33
C TRP A 241 19.29 -2.90 -7.43
N ALA A 242 18.27 -3.25 -8.21
CA ALA A 242 18.44 -3.79 -9.56
C ALA A 242 17.91 -2.82 -10.61
N ILE A 243 18.73 -2.54 -11.62
CA ILE A 243 18.38 -1.65 -12.71
C ILE A 243 18.29 -2.50 -13.99
N PHE A 244 17.09 -2.56 -14.57
CA PHE A 244 16.82 -3.32 -15.79
C PHE A 244 16.66 -2.36 -16.97
N GLY A 245 17.45 -2.55 -18.03
CA GLY A 245 17.38 -1.68 -19.21
C GLY A 245 18.07 -2.29 -20.42
N PRO A 246 17.91 -1.68 -21.62
CA PRO A 246 18.65 -2.11 -22.80
C PRO A 246 20.16 -2.09 -22.55
N SER A 247 20.88 -3.07 -23.07
CA SER A 247 22.34 -3.16 -23.00
C SER A 247 23.06 -1.86 -23.39
N GLY A 248 22.54 -1.15 -24.41
CA GLY A 248 23.05 0.13 -24.88
C GLY A 248 22.95 1.30 -23.89
N PHE A 249 22.19 1.17 -22.80
CA PHE A 249 22.00 2.22 -21.80
C PHE A 249 22.99 2.14 -20.64
N THR A 250 23.70 1.01 -20.49
CA THR A 250 24.65 0.75 -19.40
C THR A 250 25.68 1.87 -19.23
N ALA A 251 26.23 2.39 -20.33
CA ALA A 251 27.20 3.49 -20.30
C ALA A 251 26.63 4.79 -19.67
N GLY A 252 25.32 5.03 -19.82
CA GLY A 252 24.64 6.21 -19.27
C GLY A 252 24.44 6.15 -17.75
N LEU A 253 24.61 4.99 -17.13
CA LEU A 253 24.41 4.78 -15.69
C LEU A 253 25.70 4.83 -14.87
N GLN A 254 26.86 4.92 -15.52
CA GLN A 254 28.15 4.80 -14.86
C GLN A 254 28.32 5.82 -13.73
N ASN A 255 27.94 7.07 -13.97
CA ASN A 255 28.07 8.14 -12.98
C ASN A 255 27.10 7.91 -11.80
N LEU A 256 25.84 7.56 -12.08
CA LEU A 256 24.85 7.26 -11.03
C LEU A 256 25.30 6.09 -10.15
N SER A 257 25.83 5.02 -10.76
CA SER A 257 26.35 3.86 -10.01
C SER A 257 27.53 4.24 -9.11
N TRP A 258 28.46 5.07 -9.58
CA TRP A 258 29.57 5.57 -8.76
C TRP A 258 29.09 6.48 -7.63
N PHE A 259 28.15 7.37 -7.92
CA PHE A 259 27.59 8.28 -6.94
C PHE A 259 26.91 7.52 -5.79
N ARG A 260 26.05 6.54 -6.11
CA ARG A 260 25.38 5.69 -5.12
C ARG A 260 26.33 4.79 -4.33
N LYS A 261 27.37 4.25 -4.98
CA LYS A 261 28.44 3.51 -4.29
C LYS A 261 29.16 4.35 -3.23
N SER A 262 29.27 5.67 -3.44
CA SER A 262 29.86 6.57 -2.44
C SER A 262 29.06 6.66 -1.14
N TRP A 263 27.78 6.25 -1.18
CA TRP A 263 26.87 6.16 -0.03
C TRP A 263 26.68 4.73 0.49
N ALA A 264 27.56 3.81 0.09
CA ALA A 264 27.52 2.39 0.42
C ALA A 264 26.29 1.64 -0.11
N LEU A 265 25.54 2.21 -1.06
CA LEU A 265 24.49 1.50 -1.79
C LEU A 265 25.10 0.55 -2.83
N LYS A 266 24.49 -0.62 -2.99
CA LYS A 266 24.94 -1.66 -3.91
C LYS A 266 23.92 -1.88 -5.02
N ASP A 267 24.27 -1.41 -6.22
CA ASP A 267 23.43 -1.53 -7.40
C ASP A 267 23.95 -2.66 -8.30
N THR A 268 23.02 -3.39 -8.93
CA THR A 268 23.29 -4.25 -10.08
C THR A 268 22.55 -3.75 -11.31
N VAL A 269 23.17 -3.87 -12.49
CA VAL A 269 22.57 -3.48 -13.78
C VAL A 269 22.43 -4.74 -14.63
N VAL A 270 21.23 -4.97 -15.15
CA VAL A 270 20.88 -6.18 -15.88
C VAL A 270 20.31 -5.77 -17.24
N ALA A 271 20.85 -6.36 -18.30
CA ALA A 271 20.37 -6.10 -19.66
C ALA A 271 19.02 -6.81 -19.89
N LEU A 272 18.05 -6.10 -20.46
CA LEU A 272 16.75 -6.67 -20.81
C LEU A 272 16.87 -7.82 -21.82
N GLU A 273 17.84 -7.73 -22.74
CA GLU A 273 18.12 -8.77 -23.73
C GLU A 273 18.55 -10.09 -23.07
N ASP A 274 19.32 -10.01 -21.99
CA ASP A 274 19.72 -11.18 -21.19
C ASP A 274 18.51 -11.73 -20.43
N VAL A 275 17.67 -10.85 -19.86
CA VAL A 275 16.44 -11.23 -19.17
C VAL A 275 15.51 -12.04 -20.08
N TYR A 276 15.25 -11.55 -21.30
CA TYR A 276 14.33 -12.19 -22.23
C TYR A 276 14.80 -13.56 -22.71
N THR A 277 16.10 -13.80 -22.63
CA THR A 277 16.74 -15.06 -23.00
C THR A 277 16.79 -16.04 -21.82
N ALA A 278 17.09 -15.55 -20.61
CA ALA A 278 17.40 -16.40 -19.46
C ALA A 278 16.16 -16.78 -18.62
N PHE A 279 15.14 -15.92 -18.56
CA PHE A 279 13.98 -16.13 -17.69
C PHE A 279 12.77 -16.66 -18.49
N PRO A 280 12.00 -17.61 -17.92
CA PRO A 280 10.75 -18.06 -18.51
C PRO A 280 9.64 -17.03 -18.32
N GLY A 281 8.59 -17.15 -19.12
CA GLY A 281 7.38 -16.31 -19.07
C GLY A 281 6.69 -16.29 -20.42
N ALA A 282 5.37 -16.06 -20.44
CA ALA A 282 4.54 -16.00 -21.63
C ALA A 282 4.95 -14.83 -22.55
N ASP A 283 5.42 -13.72 -21.96
CA ASP A 283 5.90 -12.54 -22.68
C ASP A 283 7.08 -11.86 -21.95
N ASN A 284 7.58 -10.77 -22.52
CA ASN A 284 8.72 -10.04 -21.96
C ASN A 284 8.43 -9.35 -20.62
N ALA A 285 7.17 -9.03 -20.31
CA ALA A 285 6.79 -8.44 -19.03
C ALA A 285 6.84 -9.52 -17.94
N GLU A 286 6.29 -10.71 -18.18
CA GLU A 286 6.37 -11.81 -17.22
C GLU A 286 7.82 -12.27 -17.00
N LYS A 287 8.61 -12.35 -18.08
CA LYS A 287 10.05 -12.63 -17.97
C LYS A 287 10.79 -11.60 -17.11
N LEU A 288 10.44 -10.31 -17.24
CA LEU A 288 11.02 -9.27 -16.40
C LEU A 288 10.59 -9.41 -14.94
N ARG A 289 9.31 -9.67 -14.67
CA ARG A 289 8.81 -9.92 -13.32
C ARG A 289 9.52 -11.12 -12.67
N ASN A 290 9.68 -12.22 -13.41
CA ASN A 290 10.40 -13.41 -12.96
C ASN A 290 11.90 -13.17 -12.73
N ALA A 291 12.52 -12.27 -13.51
CA ALA A 291 13.88 -11.82 -13.24
C ALA A 291 13.95 -11.01 -11.94
N ILE A 292 13.07 -10.04 -11.75
CA ILE A 292 13.00 -9.25 -10.52
C ILE A 292 12.80 -10.17 -9.31
N ASP A 293 11.89 -11.13 -9.41
CA ASP A 293 11.64 -12.18 -8.41
C ASP A 293 12.92 -12.92 -8.02
N TYR A 294 13.67 -13.41 -9.02
CA TYR A 294 14.97 -14.05 -8.78
C TYR A 294 15.97 -13.11 -8.08
N PHE A 295 16.05 -11.84 -8.50
CA PHE A 295 16.97 -10.89 -7.87
C PHE A 295 16.56 -10.53 -6.44
N TYR A 296 15.26 -10.41 -6.17
CA TYR A 296 14.70 -10.17 -4.85
C TYR A 296 14.98 -11.35 -3.92
N THR A 297 14.57 -12.55 -4.31
CA THR A 297 14.71 -13.76 -3.50
C THR A 297 16.18 -14.16 -3.26
N THR A 298 17.04 -13.99 -4.26
CA THR A 298 18.45 -14.46 -4.21
C THR A 298 19.42 -13.41 -3.69
N TYR A 299 19.30 -12.15 -4.16
CA TYR A 299 20.26 -11.09 -3.86
C TYR A 299 19.75 -10.03 -2.90
N GLY A 300 18.46 -10.05 -2.55
CA GLY A 300 17.92 -9.20 -1.49
C GLY A 300 17.64 -7.76 -1.91
N ILE A 301 17.46 -7.50 -3.20
CA ILE A 301 17.15 -6.15 -3.69
C ILE A 301 15.91 -5.59 -3.00
N SER A 302 15.92 -4.29 -2.75
CA SER A 302 14.77 -3.55 -2.21
C SER A 302 14.18 -2.59 -3.23
N TYR A 303 14.97 -2.16 -4.21
CA TYR A 303 14.58 -1.21 -5.23
C TYR A 303 14.78 -1.77 -6.63
N VAL A 304 13.88 -1.43 -7.52
CA VAL A 304 13.97 -1.74 -8.95
C VAL A 304 13.81 -0.47 -9.77
N VAL A 305 14.66 -0.28 -10.77
CA VAL A 305 14.48 0.73 -11.81
C VAL A 305 14.34 0.07 -13.16
N ILE A 306 13.22 0.32 -13.83
CA ILE A 306 13.03 -0.03 -15.24
C ILE A 306 13.47 1.16 -16.09
N LEU A 307 14.43 0.94 -16.99
CA LEU A 307 14.92 1.95 -17.92
C LEU A 307 14.30 1.73 -19.29
N GLY A 308 13.42 2.63 -19.67
CA GLY A 308 12.72 2.56 -20.94
C GLY A 308 11.29 3.04 -20.82
N ASP A 309 10.83 3.79 -21.82
CA ASP A 309 9.40 3.95 -22.04
C ASP A 309 8.77 2.63 -22.53
N ALA A 310 7.44 2.56 -22.65
CA ALA A 310 6.72 1.34 -23.03
C ALA A 310 7.14 0.72 -24.38
N GLY A 311 7.73 1.52 -25.28
CA GLY A 311 8.31 1.03 -26.54
C GLY A 311 9.72 0.43 -26.41
N VAL A 312 10.38 0.61 -25.26
CA VAL A 312 11.78 0.22 -25.00
C VAL A 312 11.88 -0.86 -23.92
N ALA A 313 11.09 -0.74 -22.86
CA ALA A 313 11.01 -1.70 -21.78
C ALA A 313 9.54 -2.08 -21.53
N PRO A 314 9.25 -3.35 -21.20
CA PRO A 314 7.90 -3.85 -21.10
C PRO A 314 7.14 -3.14 -20.01
N ASP A 315 5.84 -3.01 -20.24
CA ASP A 315 4.83 -2.59 -19.27
C ASP A 315 3.74 -3.65 -19.20
N ARG A 316 2.88 -3.57 -18.18
CA ARG A 316 1.73 -4.46 -18.03
C ARG A 316 0.46 -3.62 -17.90
N THR A 317 -0.55 -3.98 -18.67
CA THR A 317 -1.93 -3.50 -18.48
C THR A 317 -2.62 -4.43 -17.50
N VAL A 318 -3.24 -3.88 -16.46
CA VAL A 318 -3.90 -4.60 -15.37
C VAL A 318 -5.28 -4.02 -15.12
N PHE A 319 -6.19 -4.82 -14.59
CA PHE A 319 -7.48 -4.35 -14.12
C PHE A 319 -7.30 -3.38 -12.95
N ALA A 320 -7.98 -2.22 -13.01
CA ALA A 320 -7.98 -1.23 -11.93
C ALA A 320 -9.27 -1.29 -11.13
N MET A 321 -10.40 -1.08 -11.81
CA MET A 321 -11.76 -1.13 -11.27
C MET A 321 -12.75 -1.05 -12.42
N ASP A 322 -13.98 -1.51 -12.19
CA ASP A 322 -15.09 -1.15 -13.09
C ASP A 322 -15.42 0.33 -12.92
N CYS A 323 -15.12 1.13 -13.95
CA CYS A 323 -15.37 2.56 -13.94
C CYS A 323 -16.79 2.94 -14.39
N GLU A 324 -17.56 1.95 -14.88
CA GLU A 324 -18.94 2.11 -15.35
C GLU A 324 -19.13 3.21 -16.41
N ALA A 325 -18.08 3.60 -17.13
CA ALA A 325 -18.14 4.73 -18.07
C ALA A 325 -18.90 4.38 -19.37
N GLY A 326 -18.83 3.13 -19.81
CA GLY A 326 -19.48 2.60 -21.01
C GLY A 326 -18.99 3.23 -22.31
N PHE A 327 -17.76 3.76 -22.36
CA PHE A 327 -17.21 4.44 -23.54
C PHE A 327 -16.28 3.57 -24.37
N TYR A 328 -15.45 2.75 -23.72
CA TYR A 328 -14.45 1.90 -24.37
C TYR A 328 -14.36 0.53 -23.71
N ASP A 329 -13.98 -0.50 -24.48
CA ASP A 329 -13.90 -1.87 -23.96
C ASP A 329 -12.80 -2.07 -22.90
N ASN A 330 -11.79 -1.21 -22.85
CA ASN A 330 -10.62 -1.31 -21.96
C ASN A 330 -10.54 -0.20 -20.91
N GLU A 331 -11.65 0.48 -20.64
CA GLU A 331 -11.70 1.61 -19.69
C GLU A 331 -11.50 1.21 -18.22
N ASN A 332 -11.59 -0.08 -17.93
CA ASN A 332 -11.39 -0.66 -16.60
C ASN A 332 -9.93 -1.05 -16.33
N GLU A 333 -9.05 -0.87 -17.33
CA GLU A 333 -7.66 -1.31 -17.30
C GLU A 333 -6.68 -0.13 -17.33
N ILE A 334 -5.55 -0.27 -16.64
CA ILE A 334 -4.47 0.72 -16.62
C ILE A 334 -3.11 0.06 -16.78
N ARG A 335 -2.14 0.79 -17.36
CA ARG A 335 -0.74 0.37 -17.34
C ARG A 335 -0.16 0.58 -15.95
N ALA A 336 0.38 -0.46 -15.32
CA ALA A 336 0.86 -0.41 -13.95
C ALA A 336 2.21 -1.12 -13.77
N ASP A 337 3.20 -0.37 -13.29
CA ASP A 337 4.48 -0.94 -12.85
C ASP A 337 4.34 -1.70 -11.51
N LEU A 338 3.18 -1.58 -10.82
CA LEU A 338 2.83 -2.37 -9.64
C LEU A 338 2.95 -3.89 -9.91
N TYR A 339 2.63 -4.33 -11.13
CA TYR A 339 2.82 -5.73 -11.57
C TYR A 339 4.26 -6.24 -11.38
N PHE A 340 5.26 -5.36 -11.52
CA PHE A 340 6.67 -5.71 -11.32
C PHE A 340 7.14 -5.55 -9.88
N ALA A 341 6.30 -4.97 -9.00
CA ALA A 341 6.63 -4.67 -7.61
C ALA A 341 6.09 -5.73 -6.65
N ASP A 342 4.85 -6.17 -6.87
CA ASP A 342 4.24 -7.31 -6.20
C ASP A 342 4.67 -8.57 -6.94
N LEU A 343 5.50 -9.38 -6.28
CA LEU A 343 6.09 -10.58 -6.87
C LEU A 343 5.33 -11.83 -6.44
N ASP A 344 4.30 -11.69 -5.61
CA ASP A 344 3.49 -12.78 -5.08
C ASP A 344 2.34 -13.17 -6.01
N GLY A 345 1.89 -14.41 -5.82
CA GLY A 345 0.82 -14.99 -6.61
C GLY A 345 1.07 -15.07 -8.12
N ASP A 346 0.03 -15.52 -8.80
CA ASP A 346 -0.12 -15.44 -10.24
C ASP A 346 -1.09 -14.29 -10.53
N TRP A 347 -0.61 -13.31 -11.29
CA TRP A 347 -1.40 -12.14 -11.69
C TRP A 347 -2.32 -12.43 -12.89
N ASN A 348 -2.41 -13.68 -13.32
CA ASN A 348 -3.36 -14.18 -14.33
C ASN A 348 -3.79 -15.61 -13.96
N PHE A 349 -4.26 -15.78 -12.73
CA PHE A 349 -4.47 -17.07 -12.09
C PHE A 349 -5.53 -17.92 -12.81
N ASP A 350 -6.57 -17.30 -13.37
CA ASP A 350 -7.61 -17.99 -14.14
C ASP A 350 -7.19 -18.28 -15.59
N SER A 351 -5.95 -17.89 -15.94
CA SER A 351 -5.38 -18.02 -17.28
C SER A 351 -6.23 -17.37 -18.35
N ASP A 352 -6.87 -16.25 -18.01
CA ASP A 352 -7.60 -15.42 -18.93
C ASP A 352 -6.70 -14.34 -19.57
N THR A 353 -7.29 -13.22 -20.01
CA THR A 353 -6.57 -12.10 -20.65
C THR A 353 -6.43 -10.86 -19.77
N VAL A 354 -7.02 -10.86 -18.58
CA VAL A 354 -7.17 -9.70 -17.69
C VAL A 354 -6.30 -9.91 -16.46
N PHE A 355 -5.16 -9.22 -16.43
CA PHE A 355 -4.21 -9.38 -15.32
C PHE A 355 -4.62 -8.57 -14.09
N GLY A 356 -4.46 -9.16 -12.91
CA GLY A 356 -4.60 -8.48 -11.63
C GLY A 356 -6.05 -8.20 -11.23
N GLU A 357 -6.99 -8.97 -11.77
CA GLU A 357 -8.40 -8.82 -11.40
C GLU A 357 -8.68 -9.42 -10.01
N VAL A 358 -9.87 -9.14 -9.48
CA VAL A 358 -10.26 -9.63 -8.14
C VAL A 358 -10.20 -11.16 -8.06
N ALA A 359 -10.48 -11.86 -9.15
CA ALA A 359 -10.42 -13.32 -9.21
C ALA A 359 -8.98 -13.86 -9.07
N ASP A 360 -7.96 -13.09 -9.48
CA ASP A 360 -6.55 -13.46 -9.34
C ASP A 360 -6.06 -13.46 -7.89
N SER A 361 -6.83 -12.84 -6.98
CA SER A 361 -6.51 -12.80 -5.55
C SER A 361 -5.12 -12.21 -5.25
N VAL A 362 -4.69 -11.24 -6.06
CA VAL A 362 -3.46 -10.46 -5.88
C VAL A 362 -3.55 -9.63 -4.60
N ASP A 363 -2.49 -9.63 -3.79
CA ASP A 363 -2.52 -8.94 -2.49
C ASP A 363 -2.11 -7.46 -2.55
N ILE A 364 -1.44 -7.04 -3.64
CA ILE A 364 -1.06 -5.65 -3.95
C ILE A 364 0.01 -5.09 -2.99
N TYR A 365 0.58 -5.92 -2.10
CA TYR A 365 1.73 -5.53 -1.30
C TYR A 365 3.01 -5.68 -2.12
N PRO A 366 3.79 -4.60 -2.33
CA PRO A 366 5.01 -4.72 -3.12
C PRO A 366 6.13 -5.42 -2.34
N ASP A 367 6.85 -6.34 -2.99
CA ASP A 367 8.09 -6.93 -2.49
C ASP A 367 9.32 -6.04 -2.74
N VAL A 368 9.22 -5.15 -3.73
CA VAL A 368 10.26 -4.19 -4.11
C VAL A 368 9.67 -2.82 -4.38
N PHE A 369 10.41 -1.76 -4.06
CA PHE A 369 10.07 -0.41 -4.49
C PHE A 369 10.40 -0.23 -5.97
N ILE A 370 9.38 -0.02 -6.79
CA ILE A 370 9.53 0.11 -8.24
C ILE A 370 9.59 1.58 -8.68
N GLY A 371 10.43 1.87 -9.67
CA GLY A 371 10.43 3.14 -10.38
C GLY A 371 10.80 2.94 -11.85
N ARG A 372 10.43 3.90 -12.70
CA ARG A 372 10.74 3.86 -14.13
C ARG A 372 11.40 5.15 -14.58
N PHE A 373 12.51 5.04 -15.29
CA PHE A 373 13.02 6.14 -16.12
C PHE A 373 12.43 5.95 -17.52
N SER A 374 11.32 6.64 -17.79
CA SER A 374 10.71 6.64 -19.12
C SER A 374 11.60 7.46 -20.07
N VAL A 375 12.41 6.74 -20.85
CA VAL A 375 13.36 7.26 -21.82
C VAL A 375 13.37 6.36 -23.05
N GLU A 376 13.53 6.95 -24.23
CA GLU A 376 13.61 6.22 -25.50
C GLU A 376 15.06 6.07 -25.98
N HIS A 377 15.95 7.02 -25.61
CA HIS A 377 17.32 7.09 -26.09
C HIS A 377 18.31 7.57 -25.02
N LEU A 378 19.61 7.28 -25.23
CA LEU A 378 20.68 7.52 -24.27
C LEU A 378 20.81 8.99 -23.82
N SER A 379 20.55 9.96 -24.71
CA SER A 379 20.63 11.38 -24.38
C SER A 379 19.59 11.81 -23.33
N GLN A 380 18.38 11.23 -23.37
CA GLN A 380 17.35 11.46 -22.37
C GLN A 380 17.74 10.85 -21.02
N LEU A 381 18.31 9.63 -21.03
CA LEU A 381 18.84 8.99 -19.83
C LEU A 381 19.93 9.85 -19.17
N SER A 382 20.88 10.37 -19.94
CA SER A 382 21.91 11.27 -19.42
C SER A 382 21.31 12.51 -18.75
N GLY A 383 20.24 13.09 -19.32
CA GLY A 383 19.52 14.20 -18.71
C GLY A 383 18.81 13.83 -17.40
N PHE A 384 18.21 12.63 -17.33
CA PHE A 384 17.61 12.10 -16.10
C PHE A 384 18.64 11.90 -14.99
N VAL A 385 19.74 11.20 -15.30
CA VAL A 385 20.82 10.94 -14.35
C VAL A 385 21.42 12.23 -13.82
N SER A 386 21.72 13.20 -14.70
CA SER A 386 22.26 14.49 -14.29
C SER A 386 21.34 15.25 -13.33
N LYS A 387 20.01 15.20 -13.53
CA LYS A 387 19.05 15.82 -12.61
C LYS A 387 19.07 15.15 -11.23
N ILE A 388 19.12 13.82 -11.19
CA ILE A 388 19.18 13.05 -9.94
C ILE A 388 20.45 13.41 -9.17
N GLU A 389 21.62 13.33 -9.81
CA GLU A 389 22.90 13.67 -9.20
C GLU A 389 22.93 15.13 -8.70
N THR A 390 22.37 16.06 -9.48
CA THR A 390 22.27 17.46 -9.07
C THR A 390 21.38 17.63 -7.84
N TYR A 391 20.22 16.98 -7.81
CA TYR A 391 19.29 17.05 -6.70
C TYR A 391 19.90 16.46 -5.42
N GLU A 392 20.49 15.27 -5.54
CA GLU A 392 21.03 14.48 -4.44
C GLU A 392 22.35 15.05 -3.88
N SER A 393 23.11 15.80 -4.67
CA SER A 393 24.33 16.50 -4.22
C SER A 393 24.09 17.89 -3.63
N LEU A 394 22.85 18.41 -3.68
CA LEU A 394 22.49 19.76 -3.23
C LEU A 394 21.50 19.78 -2.05
N PRO A 395 21.88 19.26 -0.87
CA PRO A 395 20.97 19.16 0.29
C PRO A 395 20.56 20.51 0.91
N GLY A 396 21.04 21.66 0.39
CA GLY A 396 20.83 23.00 0.95
C GLY A 396 20.31 24.05 -0.04
N GLY A 397 19.71 23.64 -1.17
CA GLY A 397 19.09 24.58 -2.10
C GLY A 397 17.94 25.39 -1.48
N THR A 398 17.50 26.47 -2.14
CA THR A 398 16.32 27.25 -1.71
C THR A 398 14.99 26.61 -2.10
N PHE A 399 15.03 25.61 -2.99
CA PHE A 399 13.85 24.93 -3.52
C PHE A 399 13.15 23.93 -2.56
N PRO A 400 13.84 23.18 -1.65
CA PRO A 400 13.18 22.16 -0.82
C PRO A 400 12.11 22.72 0.14
N GLY A 401 12.14 24.02 0.44
CA GLY A 401 11.15 24.69 1.28
C GLY A 401 9.98 25.32 0.52
N SER A 402 9.92 25.17 -0.81
CA SER A 402 8.88 25.78 -1.67
C SER A 402 8.09 24.70 -2.39
N GLY A 403 6.75 24.75 -2.27
CA GLY A 403 5.84 23.87 -3.00
C GLY A 403 4.88 24.67 -3.86
N LEU A 404 4.61 24.20 -5.08
CA LEU A 404 3.51 24.68 -5.91
C LEU A 404 2.34 23.71 -5.77
N MET A 405 1.25 24.17 -5.18
CA MET A 405 -0.01 23.43 -5.12
C MET A 405 -0.96 24.02 -6.16
N LEU A 406 -1.36 23.22 -7.15
CA LEU A 406 -2.35 23.59 -8.15
C LEU A 406 -3.63 22.80 -7.87
N GLY A 407 -4.73 23.51 -7.67
CA GLY A 407 -6.07 22.92 -7.62
C GLY A 407 -6.84 23.38 -8.85
N GLN A 408 -7.14 22.47 -9.76
CA GLN A 408 -8.06 22.77 -10.85
C GLN A 408 -9.49 22.58 -10.34
N ILE A 409 -10.26 23.66 -10.28
CA ILE A 409 -11.72 23.57 -10.13
C ILE A 409 -12.24 23.36 -11.55
N LEU A 410 -12.57 22.11 -11.88
CA LEU A 410 -13.22 21.73 -13.15
C LEU A 410 -14.73 21.91 -13.04
#